data_AF-A0A316KDZ3-F1
#
_entry.id   AF-A0A316KDZ3-F1
#
_cell.length_a   1.000
_cell.length_b   1.000
_cell.length_c   1.000
_cell.angle_alpha   90.00
_cell.angle_beta   90.00
_cell.angle_gamma   90.00
#
_symmetry.space_group_name_H-M   'P 1'
#
loop_
_entity.id
_entity.type
_entity.pdbx_description
1 polymer ?
#
loop_
_entity_poly.entity_id
_entity_poly.type
_entity_poly.pdbx_seq_one_letter_code
_entity_poly.pdbx_strand_id
1 'polypeptide(L)'
;MKKVIKAFKKLSKSDQSELYMDYSEGELERTVFPYNGDLEEGVIYKTEECIYLVPISSIIEVKSSVGEDLEEDEDASVDVGEEEISDEE
;
A
#
# COMPACT_ATOMS: atom_id res chain seq x y z
N MET A 1 -6.63 22.20 11.68
CA MET A 1 -6.51 21.02 10.80
C MET A 1 -6.12 19.81 11.64
N LYS A 2 -6.85 18.71 11.51
CA LYS A 2 -6.55 17.45 12.22
C LYS A 2 -5.56 16.60 11.43
N LYS A 3 -4.71 15.84 12.12
CA LYS A 3 -3.82 14.84 11.51
C LYS A 3 -4.48 13.47 11.55
N VAL A 4 -4.53 12.77 10.43
CA VAL A 4 -5.19 11.47 10.30
C VAL A 4 -4.27 10.52 9.55
N ILE A 5 -3.97 9.37 10.15
CA ILE A 5 -3.27 8.28 9.45
C ILE A 5 -4.29 7.53 8.62
N LYS A 6 -4.05 7.42 7.31
CA LYS A 6 -5.02 6.83 6.38
C LYS A 6 -4.29 6.15 5.23
N ALA A 7 -4.63 4.89 4.98
CA ALA A 7 -4.13 4.16 3.82
C ALA A 7 -4.60 4.83 2.51
N PHE A 8 -3.76 4.79 1.48
CA PHE A 8 -4.04 5.40 0.18
C PHE A 8 -5.39 4.96 -0.40
N LYS A 9 -5.69 3.65 -0.38
CA LYS A 9 -6.98 3.09 -0.86
C LYS A 9 -8.23 3.59 -0.10
N LYS A 10 -8.07 4.17 1.09
CA LYS A 10 -9.16 4.72 1.91
C LYS A 10 -9.42 6.21 1.64
N LEU A 11 -8.59 6.88 0.84
CA LEU A 11 -8.82 8.25 0.38
C LEU A 11 -9.89 8.29 -0.72
N SER A 12 -10.42 9.49 -1.01
CA SER A 12 -11.33 9.65 -2.14
C SER A 12 -10.57 9.48 -3.47
N LYS A 13 -11.26 9.17 -4.58
CA LYS A 13 -10.59 9.00 -5.88
C LYS A 13 -9.86 10.27 -6.34
N SER A 14 -10.43 11.43 -6.06
CA SER A 14 -9.79 12.73 -6.33
C SER A 14 -8.49 12.88 -5.54
N ASP A 15 -8.53 12.65 -4.22
CA ASP A 15 -7.34 12.73 -3.35
C ASP A 15 -6.29 11.68 -3.74
N GLN A 16 -6.71 10.48 -4.15
CA GLN A 16 -5.80 9.42 -4.60
C GLN A 16 -5.01 9.85 -5.84
N SER A 17 -5.69 10.43 -6.83
CA SER A 17 -5.04 10.92 -8.05
C SER A 17 -4.06 12.06 -7.77
N GLU A 18 -4.48 13.05 -6.97
CA GLU A 18 -3.62 14.19 -6.61
C GLU A 18 -2.41 13.73 -5.80
N LEU A 19 -2.63 12.97 -4.72
CA LEU A 19 -1.54 12.45 -3.89
C LEU A 19 -0.55 11.60 -4.70
N TYR A 20 -1.03 10.74 -5.60
CA TYR A 20 -0.15 9.91 -6.42
C TYR A 20 0.70 10.74 -7.39
N MET A 21 0.12 11.80 -7.95
CA MET A 21 0.83 12.75 -8.81
C MET A 21 1.95 13.45 -8.03
N ASP A 22 1.61 14.10 -6.91
CA ASP A 22 2.56 14.79 -6.04
C ASP A 22 3.64 13.84 -5.49
N TYR A 23 3.27 12.60 -5.18
CA TYR A 23 4.20 11.55 -4.75
C TYR A 23 5.20 11.20 -5.86
N SER A 24 4.71 11.06 -7.09
CA SER A 24 5.53 10.69 -8.25
C SER A 24 6.46 11.83 -8.68
N GLU A 25 6.03 13.08 -8.48
CA GLU A 25 6.84 14.29 -8.72
C GLU A 25 7.83 14.55 -7.56
N GLY A 26 7.67 13.88 -6.42
CA GLY A 26 8.54 14.02 -5.26
C GLY A 26 8.28 15.29 -4.45
N GLU A 27 7.09 15.88 -4.61
CA GLU A 27 6.68 17.13 -3.93
C GLU A 27 6.14 16.89 -2.52
N LEU A 28 5.76 15.66 -2.19
CA LEU A 28 5.26 15.32 -0.86
C LEU A 28 6.40 15.18 0.17
N GLU A 29 6.19 15.79 1.34
CA GLU A 29 7.07 15.64 2.49
C GLU A 29 7.00 14.21 3.05
N ARG A 30 8.16 13.57 3.20
CA ARG A 30 8.29 12.23 3.78
C ARG A 30 8.42 12.28 5.29
N THR A 31 7.87 11.28 5.96
CA THR A 31 7.92 11.16 7.41
C THR A 31 7.79 9.70 7.84
N VAL A 32 7.99 9.43 9.13
CA VAL A 32 7.82 8.10 9.72
C VAL A 32 6.79 8.19 10.84
N PHE A 33 5.82 7.27 10.85
CA PHE A 33 4.77 7.23 11.87
C PHE A 33 4.33 5.79 12.16
N PRO A 34 3.73 5.54 13.35
CA PRO A 34 3.21 4.22 13.67
C PRO A 34 2.01 3.87 12.78
N TYR A 35 2.08 2.74 12.09
CA TYR A 35 1.01 2.17 11.28
C TYR A 35 1.04 0.64 11.36
N ASN A 36 -0.12 0.01 11.55
CA ASN A 36 -0.27 -1.45 11.68
C ASN A 36 0.63 -2.15 12.72
N GLY A 37 1.11 -1.43 13.74
CA GLY A 37 1.95 -1.99 14.81
C GLY A 37 3.45 -1.71 14.65
N ASP A 38 3.86 -1.22 13.48
CA ASP A 38 5.24 -0.89 13.14
C ASP A 38 5.42 0.60 12.87
N LEU A 39 6.68 1.07 12.89
CA LEU A 39 7.05 2.39 12.39
C LEU A 39 7.25 2.31 10.89
N GLU A 40 6.39 2.98 10.12
CA GLU A 40 6.41 2.92 8.67
C GLU A 40 6.76 4.28 8.05
N GLU A 41 7.45 4.24 6.92
CA GLU A 41 7.67 5.43 6.08
C GLU A 41 6.39 5.79 5.31
N GLY A 42 6.07 7.07 5.31
CA GLY A 42 4.89 7.61 4.65
C GLY A 42 5.10 9.03 4.15
N VAL A 43 4.07 9.56 3.52
CA VAL A 43 4.02 10.93 3.01
C VAL A 43 2.94 11.75 3.71
N ILE A 44 3.16 13.06 3.73
CA ILE A 44 2.25 14.04 4.31
C ILE A 44 1.48 14.71 3.19
N TYR A 45 0.19 14.39 3.08
CA TYR A 45 -0.73 15.00 2.13
C TYR A 45 -1.65 15.99 2.86
N LYS A 46 -1.63 17.27 2.47
CA LYS A 46 -2.32 18.35 3.18
C LYS A 46 -3.53 18.81 2.36
N THR A 47 -4.72 18.74 2.93
CA THR A 47 -5.95 19.33 2.37
C THR A 47 -6.43 20.51 3.21
N GLU A 48 -7.43 21.23 2.72
CA GLU A 48 -8.06 22.35 3.45
C GLU A 48 -8.68 21.91 4.79
N GLU A 49 -9.10 20.64 4.89
CA GLU A 49 -9.75 20.10 6.08
C GLU A 49 -8.76 19.38 7.03
N CYS A 50 -7.86 18.56 6.47
CA CYS A 50 -7.07 17.57 7.20
C CYS A 50 -5.64 17.44 6.67
N ILE A 51 -4.76 16.91 7.51
CA ILE A 51 -3.43 16.45 7.12
C ILE A 51 -3.46 14.92 7.17
N TYR A 52 -3.29 14.29 6.02
CA TYR A 52 -3.20 12.85 5.89
C TYR A 52 -1.75 12.38 6.00
N LEU A 53 -1.54 11.37 6.83
CA LEU A 53 -0.30 10.60 6.90
C LEU A 53 -0.55 9.29 6.18
N VAL A 54 0.05 9.14 5.00
CA VAL A 54 -0.25 8.04 4.08
C VAL A 54 0.97 7.12 3.96
N PRO A 55 0.88 5.85 4.38
CA PRO A 55 2.01 4.94 4.33
C PRO A 55 2.39 4.64 2.87
N ILE A 56 3.69 4.68 2.56
CA ILE A 56 4.18 4.48 1.20
C ILE A 56 3.83 3.07 0.70
N SER A 57 3.85 2.05 1.57
CA SER A 57 3.43 0.69 1.22
C SER A 57 2.04 0.68 0.60
N SER A 58 1.11 1.46 1.16
CA SER A 58 -0.27 1.52 0.68
C SER A 58 -0.43 2.22 -0.67
N ILE A 59 0.52 3.08 -1.05
CA ILE A 59 0.55 3.73 -2.37
C ILE A 59 1.05 2.73 -3.42
N ILE A 60 2.09 1.97 -3.08
CA ILE A 60 2.71 0.97 -3.98
C ILE A 60 1.79 -0.24 -4.17
N GLU A 61 1.09 -0.69 -3.13
CA GLU A 61 0.14 -1.80 -3.18
C GLU A 61 -0.94 -1.58 -4.26
N VAL A 62 -1.45 -0.35 -4.40
CA VAL A 62 -2.43 -0.01 -5.44
C VAL A 62 -1.82 0.01 -6.83
N LYS A 63 -0.53 0.36 -6.97
CA LYS A 63 0.18 0.25 -8.26
C LYS A 63 0.34 -1.20 -8.69
N SER A 64 0.55 -2.13 -7.76
CA SER A 64 0.56 -3.57 -8.06
C SER A 64 -0.84 -4.09 -8.37
N SER A 65 -1.87 -3.62 -7.67
CA SER A 65 -3.27 -4.04 -7.89
C SER A 65 -3.88 -3.48 -9.18
N VAL A 66 -3.39 -2.36 -9.73
CA VAL A 66 -3.82 -1.83 -11.05
C VAL A 66 -3.15 -2.53 -12.24
N GLY A 67 -2.37 -3.59 -11.98
CA GLY A 67 -1.91 -4.55 -12.99
C GLY A 67 -2.66 -5.89 -12.95
N GLU A 68 -3.57 -6.08 -11.98
CA GLU A 68 -4.10 -7.39 -11.61
C GLU A 68 -5.59 -7.32 -11.20
N ASP A 69 -6.38 -6.49 -11.88
CA ASP A 69 -7.86 -6.57 -11.87
C ASP A 69 -8.35 -7.49 -13.03
N LEU A 70 -7.71 -8.64 -13.11
CA LEU A 70 -8.18 -9.94 -13.59
C LEU A 70 -7.37 -10.86 -12.65
N GLU A 71 -7.87 -11.44 -11.58
CA GLU A 71 -9.01 -12.34 -11.52
C GLU A 71 -9.52 -12.46 -10.07
N GLU A 72 -10.75 -12.93 -10.00
CA GLU A 72 -11.57 -13.21 -8.83
C GLU A 72 -10.87 -14.06 -7.76
N ASP A 73 -11.10 -13.66 -6.50
CA ASP A 73 -11.43 -14.51 -5.35
C ASP A 73 -11.35 -16.02 -5.62
N GLU A 74 -10.31 -16.71 -5.12
CA GLU A 74 -10.40 -18.13 -4.75
C GLU A 74 -9.22 -18.56 -3.84
N ASP A 75 -9.54 -18.69 -2.55
CA ASP A 75 -8.98 -19.56 -1.51
C ASP A 75 -7.63 -20.28 -1.81
N ALA A 76 -6.52 -19.70 -1.31
CA ALA A 76 -5.23 -20.37 -1.30
C ALA A 76 -5.03 -21.21 -0.01
N SER A 77 -5.60 -22.41 0.03
CA SER A 77 -5.11 -23.46 0.93
C SER A 77 -3.90 -24.16 0.27
N VAL A 78 -2.69 -23.73 0.62
CA VAL A 78 -1.44 -24.39 0.21
C VAL A 78 -1.11 -25.49 1.22
N ASP A 79 -1.43 -26.74 0.88
CA ASP A 79 -0.93 -27.92 1.59
C ASP A 79 0.43 -28.31 1.00
N VAL A 80 1.49 -28.05 1.77
CA VAL A 80 2.88 -28.37 1.42
C VAL A 80 3.13 -29.83 1.77
N GLY A 81 3.13 -30.70 0.77
CA GLY A 81 3.58 -32.09 0.88
C GLY A 81 5.03 -32.26 0.39
N GLU A 82 5.93 -32.43 1.34
CA GLU A 82 7.37 -32.72 1.23
C GLU A 82 7.70 -33.96 0.36
N GLU A 83 8.85 -33.88 -0.32
CA GLU A 83 9.87 -34.93 -0.61
C GLU A 83 9.39 -36.25 -1.29
N GLU A 84 10.09 -36.85 -2.25
CA GLU A 84 11.35 -37.56 -2.07
C GLU A 84 12.11 -37.64 -3.41
N ILE A 85 13.42 -37.42 -3.36
CA ILE A 85 14.33 -37.86 -4.43
C ILE A 85 14.46 -39.38 -4.35
N SER A 86 14.58 -40.06 -5.49
CA SER A 86 15.13 -41.42 -5.52
C SER A 86 15.94 -41.60 -6.78
N ASP A 87 17.24 -41.74 -6.55
CA ASP A 87 18.30 -42.18 -7.46
C ASP A 87 18.36 -43.72 -7.32
N GLU A 88 18.12 -44.48 -8.39
CA GLU A 88 18.55 -45.87 -8.45
C GLU A 88 18.79 -46.33 -9.90
N GLU A 89 20.09 -46.52 -10.19
CA GLU A 89 20.81 -47.37 -11.17
C GLU A 89 20.70 -47.18 -12.69
#